data_AF-A0A3M1KNQ0-F1
#
_entry.id   AF-A0A3M1KNQ0-F1
#
_cell.length_a   1.000
_cell.length_b   1.000
_cell.length_c   1.000
_cell.angle_alpha   90.00
_cell.angle_beta   90.00
_cell.angle_gamma   90.00
#
_symmetry.space_group_name_H-M   'P 1'
#
loop_
_entity.id
_entity.type
_entity.pdbx_description
1 polymer ?
#
loop_
_entity_poly.entity_id
_entity_poly.type
_entity_poly.pdbx_seq_one_letter_code
_entity_poly.pdbx_strand_id
1 'polypeptide(L)' 'MTGRSAVGAFLCVVLLASCARPLAEFSYQGDRSTAPALITFENLSKNADQYEWDFGDGNFSNDPA' A
#
# COMPACT_ATOMS: atom_id res chain seq x y z
N MET A 1 2.07 50.71 4.49
CA MET A 1 2.73 49.57 5.13
C MET A 1 1.70 48.47 5.31
N THR A 2 1.72 47.43 4.47
CA THR A 2 1.28 46.06 4.82
C THR A 2 1.53 45.16 3.62
N GLY A 3 2.80 44.77 3.46
CA GLY A 3 3.13 43.46 2.91
C GLY A 3 3.13 42.43 4.05
N ARG A 4 3.20 41.15 3.66
CA ARG A 4 3.14 39.91 4.47
C ARG A 4 1.68 39.45 4.67
N SER A 5 1.29 38.22 4.36
CA SER A 5 2.08 36.99 4.31
C SER A 5 1.28 35.88 3.60
N ALA A 6 1.74 35.40 2.44
CA ALA A 6 1.23 34.18 1.80
C ALA A 6 1.78 32.89 2.47
N VAL A 7 2.46 33.04 3.60
CA VAL A 7 3.14 31.96 4.35
C VAL A 7 2.14 30.96 4.97
N GLY A 8 0.85 31.30 5.06
CA GLY A 8 -0.19 30.41 5.62
C GLY A 8 -0.74 29.34 4.67
N ALA A 9 -0.70 29.56 3.35
CA ALA A 9 -1.25 28.60 2.37
C ALA A 9 -0.20 27.59 1.88
N PHE A 10 1.08 27.96 1.91
CA PHE A 10 2.18 27.07 1.48
C PHE A 10 2.54 26.02 2.54
N LEU A 11 2.33 26.30 3.83
CA LEU A 11 2.57 25.31 4.89
C LEU A 11 1.51 24.19 4.89
N CYS A 12 0.29 24.49 4.44
CA CYS A 12 -0.78 23.50 4.33
C CYS A 12 -0.52 22.49 3.19
N VAL A 13 0.11 22.92 2.08
CA VAL A 13 0.43 22.04 0.94
C VAL A 13 1.54 21.04 1.26
N VAL A 14 2.50 21.40 2.12
CA VAL A 14 3.63 20.52 2.50
C VAL A 14 3.24 19.49 3.58
N LEU A 15 2.11 19.68 4.28
CA LEU A 15 1.59 18.78 5.31
C LEU A 15 0.63 17.67 4.79
N LEU A 16 0.30 17.65 3.49
CA LEU A 16 -0.69 16.71 2.90
C LEU A 16 -0.13 15.34 2.50
N ALA A 17 1.18 15.09 2.65
CA ALA A 17 1.81 13.84 2.22
C ALA A 17 1.30 12.59 2.99
N SER A 18 0.69 12.76 4.17
CA SER A 18 0.10 11.67 4.97
C SER A 18 -1.36 11.34 4.62
N CYS A 19 -1.95 11.98 3.60
CA CYS A 19 -3.36 11.80 3.21
C CYS A 19 -3.54 11.05 1.88
N ALA A 20 -2.52 10.31 1.43
CA ALA A 20 -2.67 9.45 0.26
C ALA A 20 -3.40 8.16 0.67
N ARG A 21 -4.56 7.87 0.04
CA ARG A 21 -5.32 6.63 0.30
C ARG A 21 -4.48 5.40 -0.07
N PRO A 22 -4.60 4.29 0.68
CA PRO A 22 -3.93 3.05 0.31
C PRO A 22 -4.45 2.57 -1.05
N LEU A 23 -3.54 2.18 -1.93
CA LEU A 23 -3.82 1.48 -3.17
C LEU A 23 -3.34 0.04 -3.01
N ALA A 24 -4.27 -0.91 -2.95
CA ALA A 24 -3.96 -2.33 -2.89
C ALA A 24 -3.53 -2.82 -4.28
N GLU A 25 -2.34 -3.40 -4.37
CA GLU A 25 -1.78 -3.94 -5.61
C GLU A 25 -0.83 -5.09 -5.25
N PHE A 26 -0.82 -6.16 -6.07
CA PHE A 26 0.06 -7.30 -5.86
C PHE A 26 0.42 -7.99 -7.18
N SER A 27 1.53 -8.72 -7.17
CA SER A 27 1.91 -9.66 -8.21
C SER A 27 2.09 -11.06 -7.61
N TYR A 28 2.12 -12.11 -8.45
CA TYR A 28 2.45 -13.45 -7.99
C TYR A 28 3.22 -14.23 -9.06
N GLN A 29 4.05 -15.17 -8.62
CA GLN A 29 4.81 -16.07 -9.47
C GLN A 29 4.77 -17.50 -8.91
N GLY A 30 4.85 -18.50 -9.79
CA GLY A 30 4.84 -19.91 -9.42
C GLY A 30 4.12 -20.79 -10.45
N ASP A 31 4.52 -22.06 -10.54
CA ASP A 31 3.96 -23.01 -11.49
C ASP A 31 2.70 -23.68 -10.91
N ARG A 32 1.54 -23.45 -11.53
CA ARG A 32 0.25 -24.06 -11.12
C ARG A 32 -0.03 -25.39 -11.81
N SER A 33 0.90 -25.94 -12.58
CA SER A 33 0.68 -27.13 -13.40
C SER A 33 0.69 -28.43 -12.60
N THR A 34 1.42 -28.48 -11.48
CA THR A 34 1.54 -29.69 -10.64
C THR A 34 1.62 -29.34 -9.16
N ALA A 35 0.80 -30.01 -8.35
CA ALA A 35 0.84 -29.86 -6.90
C ALA A 35 1.84 -30.86 -6.26
N PRO A 36 2.49 -30.49 -5.14
CA PRO A 36 2.44 -29.19 -4.47
C PRO A 36 3.22 -28.12 -5.25
N ALA A 37 2.60 -26.96 -5.43
CA ALA A 37 3.19 -25.81 -6.09
C ALA A 37 3.60 -24.77 -5.05
N LEU A 38 4.79 -24.20 -5.20
CA LEU A 38 5.20 -23.02 -4.45
C LEU A 38 4.75 -21.77 -5.22
N ILE A 39 3.91 -20.95 -4.60
CA ILE A 39 3.47 -19.66 -5.13
C ILE A 39 4.07 -18.57 -4.23
N THR A 40 4.77 -17.62 -4.85
CA THR A 40 5.31 -16.43 -4.20
C THR A 40 4.44 -15.24 -4.58
N PHE A 41 3.98 -14.49 -3.59
CA PHE A 41 3.27 -13.23 -3.77
C PHE A 41 4.24 -12.09 -3.54
N GLU A 42 4.00 -10.96 -4.20
CA GLU A 42 4.74 -9.72 -4.00
C GLU A 42 3.75 -8.60 -3.74
N ASN A 43 3.90 -7.92 -2.61
CA ASN A 43 3.09 -6.76 -2.28
C ASN A 43 3.57 -5.51 -3.05
N LEU A 44 2.70 -4.95 -3.88
CA LEU A 44 2.95 -3.73 -4.65
C LEU A 44 2.09 -2.55 -4.16
N SER A 45 1.47 -2.71 -2.99
CA SER A 45 0.55 -1.73 -2.44
C SER A 45 1.26 -0.42 -2.13
N LYS A 46 0.54 0.69 -2.29
CA LYS A 46 1.06 2.05 -2.05
C LYS A 46 0.30 2.70 -0.92
N ASN A 47 1.00 3.45 -0.05
CA ASN A 47 0.43 4.20 1.08
C ASN A 47 -0.38 3.32 2.06
N ALA A 48 0.04 2.07 2.26
CA ALA A 48 -0.59 1.14 3.21
C ALA A 48 0.31 0.94 4.44
N ASP A 49 -0.32 1.00 5.63
CA ASP A 49 0.35 0.73 6.91
C ASP A 49 0.11 -0.71 7.40
N GLN A 50 -0.93 -1.37 6.88
CA GLN A 50 -1.37 -2.71 7.26
C GLN A 50 -1.82 -3.49 6.03
N TYR A 51 -1.71 -4.81 6.11
CA TYR A 51 -2.01 -5.74 5.03
C TYR A 51 -2.83 -6.90 5.58
N GLU A 52 -3.78 -7.37 4.78
CA GLU A 52 -4.53 -8.59 5.05
C GLU A 52 -4.60 -9.37 3.73
N TRP A 53 -4.15 -10.62 3.77
CA TRP A 53 -4.18 -11.54 2.65
C TRP A 53 -5.19 -12.65 2.93
N ASP A 54 -6.13 -12.82 2.00
CA ASP A 54 -7.06 -13.95 1.93
C ASP A 54 -6.68 -14.82 0.72
N PHE A 55 -6.23 -16.04 0.97
CA PHE A 55 -5.87 -17.00 -0.08
C PHE A 55 -7.06 -17.89 -0.49
N GLY A 56 -8.23 -17.74 0.13
CA GLY A 56 -9.44 -18.52 -0.13
C GLY A 56 -9.46 -19.90 0.54
N ASP A 57 -8.50 -20.19 1.42
CA ASP A 57 -8.41 -21.45 2.19
C ASP A 57 -9.07 -21.36 3.57
N GLY A 58 -9.61 -20.18 3.91
CA GLY A 58 -10.22 -19.90 5.21
C GLY A 58 -9.25 -19.36 6.25
N ASN A 59 -7.97 -19.18 5.92
CA ASN A 59 -6.98 -18.51 6.76
C ASN A 59 -6.65 -17.12 6.20
N PHE A 60 -6.16 -16.25 7.08
CA PHE A 60 -5.70 -14.90 6.72
C PHE A 60 -4.25 -14.69 7.16
N SER A 61 -3.52 -13.86 6.43
CA SER A 61 -2.16 -13.42 6.80
C SER A 61 -2.07 -11.91 6.88
N ASN A 62 -1.29 -11.39 7.84
CA ASN A 62 -0.95 -9.97 7.95
C ASN A 62 0.51 -9.68 7.56
N ASP A 63 1.19 -10.68 6.98
CA ASP A 63 2.57 -10.56 6.56
C ASP A 63 2.67 -9.68 5.28
N PRO A 64 3.61 -8.72 5.21
CA PRO A 64 3.90 -8.01 3.99
C PRO A 64 4.63 -8.96 3.02
N ALA A 65 3.85 -9.67 2.20
CA ALA A 65 4.32 -10.63 1.19
C ALA A 65 5.39 -10.07 0.26
#